data_AF-A0A7V6IVK9-F1
#
_entry.id   AF-A0A7V6IVK9-F1
#
_cell.length_a   1.000
_cell.length_b   1.000
_cell.length_c   1.000
_cell.angle_alpha   90.00
_cell.angle_beta   90.00
_cell.angle_gamma   90.00
#
_symmetry.space_group_name_H-M   'P 1'
#
loop_
_entity.id
_entity.type
_entity.pdbx_description
1 polymer ?
#
loop_
_entity_poly.entity_id
_entity_poly.type
_entity_poly.pdbx_seq_one_letter_code
_entity_poly.pdbx_strand_id
1 'polypeptide(L)'
;MTPERLLELKREWGQIFEDEILGKIFIWRPLSRQEYKEIISLDISTEEQEELICQACILEPSIEEFKSFSGKYGLVATTLADMIIGTSCLDNESIMSKLSAYRAQVQQFESQMDLVIFEGFSGRYSLEEIKSWPMEKAISYFAQAEWILKVLRGVPLETEDSNPFV
;
A
#
# COMPACT_ATOMS: atom_id res chain seq x y z
N MET A 1 -6.43 0.94 22.63
CA MET A 1 -5.52 0.04 21.89
C MET A 1 -4.08 0.33 22.28
N THR A 2 -3.19 -0.67 22.29
CA THR A 2 -1.77 -0.47 22.63
C THR A 2 -0.93 -0.16 21.38
N PRO A 3 0.14 0.65 21.48
CA PRO A 3 1.04 0.93 20.35
C PRO A 3 1.66 -0.32 19.72
N GLU A 4 1.93 -1.36 20.51
CA GLU A 4 2.51 -2.63 20.05
C GLU A 4 1.55 -3.35 19.09
N ARG A 5 0.24 -3.37 19.42
CA ARG A 5 -0.78 -4.00 18.59
C ARG A 5 -0.91 -3.32 17.23
N LEU A 6 -0.83 -1.99 17.20
CA LEU A 6 -0.83 -1.22 15.94
C LEU A 6 0.36 -1.58 15.05
N LEU A 7 1.55 -1.79 15.64
CA LEU A 7 2.75 -2.17 14.90
C LEU A 7 2.63 -3.60 14.34
N GLU A 8 2.05 -4.53 15.08
CA GLU A 8 1.76 -5.89 14.59
C GLU A 8 0.83 -5.86 13.39
N LEU A 9 -0.30 -5.16 13.50
CA LEU A 9 -1.28 -5.05 12.41
C LEU A 9 -0.67 -4.40 11.16
N LYS A 10 0.17 -3.36 11.33
CA LYS A 10 0.91 -2.76 10.21
C LYS A 10 1.91 -3.70 9.56
N ARG A 11 2.56 -4.58 10.34
CA ARG A 11 3.50 -5.57 9.77
C ARG A 11 2.76 -6.64 8.98
N GLU A 12 1.61 -7.08 9.45
CA GLU A 12 0.84 -8.16 8.82
C GLU A 12 0.08 -7.67 7.58
N TRP A 13 -0.55 -6.50 7.67
CA TRP A 13 -1.46 -6.00 6.63
C TRP A 13 -0.88 -4.82 5.82
N GLY A 14 0.28 -4.31 6.20
CA GLY A 14 0.90 -3.15 5.58
C GLY A 14 0.18 -1.85 5.97
N GLN A 15 -0.81 -1.47 5.16
CA GLN A 15 -1.59 -0.25 5.39
C GLN A 15 -2.85 -0.56 6.20
N ILE A 16 -3.04 0.18 7.28
CA ILE A 16 -4.25 0.14 8.11
C ILE A 16 -4.75 1.56 8.36
N PHE A 17 -6.03 1.67 8.66
CA PHE A 17 -6.74 2.89 8.98
C PHE A 17 -7.46 2.75 10.32
N GLU A 18 -7.67 3.86 11.00
CA GLU A 18 -8.34 3.93 12.29
C GLU A 18 -9.41 5.02 12.21
N ASP A 19 -10.65 4.64 12.48
CA ASP A 19 -11.80 5.53 12.45
C ASP A 19 -12.71 5.28 13.65
N GLU A 20 -13.33 6.35 14.16
CA GLU A 20 -14.28 6.27 15.26
C GLU A 20 -15.71 6.49 14.76
N ILE A 21 -16.58 5.52 15.03
CA ILE A 21 -18.01 5.59 14.67
C ILE A 21 -18.84 5.34 15.92
N LEU A 22 -19.69 6.31 16.26
CA LEU A 22 -20.57 6.26 17.43
C LEU A 22 -19.84 5.93 18.75
N GLY A 23 -18.62 6.45 18.92
CA GLY A 23 -17.80 6.21 20.12
C GLY A 23 -17.05 4.88 20.13
N LYS A 24 -17.11 4.08 19.05
CA LYS A 24 -16.35 2.84 18.90
C LYS A 24 -15.27 3.00 17.84
N ILE A 25 -14.04 2.63 18.19
CA ILE A 25 -12.89 2.65 17.29
C ILE A 25 -12.91 1.37 16.44
N PHE A 26 -12.72 1.56 15.14
CA PHE A 26 -12.55 0.52 14.15
C PHE A 26 -11.17 0.63 13.52
N ILE A 27 -10.46 -0.49 13.45
CA ILE A 27 -9.25 -0.61 12.64
C ILE A 27 -9.53 -1.54 11.49
N TRP A 28 -9.16 -1.09 10.31
CA TRP A 28 -9.45 -1.80 9.08
C TRP A 28 -8.33 -1.63 8.06
N ARG A 29 -8.25 -2.56 7.12
CA ARG A 29 -7.32 -2.52 5.98
C ARG A 29 -8.05 -2.13 4.69
N PRO A 30 -7.35 -1.57 3.69
CA PRO A 30 -7.96 -1.37 2.38
C PRO A 30 -8.41 -2.70 1.75
N LEU A 31 -9.53 -2.64 1.06
CA LEU A 31 -10.14 -3.73 0.29
C LEU A 31 -9.36 -3.92 -1.02
N SER A 32 -9.03 -5.17 -1.35
CA SER A 32 -8.37 -5.45 -2.63
C SER A 32 -9.36 -5.40 -3.80
N ARG A 33 -8.82 -5.18 -5.01
CA ARG A 33 -9.61 -5.21 -6.25
C ARG A 33 -10.27 -6.57 -6.51
N GLN A 34 -9.66 -7.65 -6.03
CA GLN A 34 -10.20 -9.00 -6.16
C GLN A 34 -11.39 -9.18 -5.22
N GLU A 35 -11.21 -8.89 -3.93
CA GLU A 35 -12.28 -9.00 -2.92
C GLU A 35 -13.49 -8.16 -3.30
N TYR A 36 -13.28 -6.91 -3.73
CA TYR A 36 -14.38 -6.05 -4.18
C TYR A 36 -15.18 -6.69 -5.31
N LYS A 37 -14.50 -7.23 -6.33
CA LYS A 37 -15.15 -7.89 -7.47
C LYS A 37 -15.91 -9.15 -7.05
N GLU A 38 -15.34 -9.94 -6.16
CA GLU A 38 -15.97 -11.15 -5.64
C GLU A 38 -17.26 -10.78 -4.91
N ILE A 39 -17.22 -9.82 -3.98
CA ILE A 39 -18.37 -9.40 -3.18
C ILE A 39 -19.47 -8.76 -4.04
N ILE A 40 -19.14 -7.79 -4.90
CA ILE A 40 -20.13 -7.07 -5.72
C ILE A 40 -20.80 -7.97 -6.77
N SER A 41 -20.17 -9.09 -7.13
CA SER A 41 -20.71 -10.06 -8.09
C SER A 41 -21.73 -11.03 -7.50
N LEU A 42 -21.87 -11.06 -6.17
CA LEU A 42 -22.84 -11.91 -5.49
C LEU A 42 -24.26 -11.36 -5.69
N ASP A 43 -25.20 -12.27 -5.93
CA ASP A 43 -26.63 -11.97 -6.03
C ASP A 43 -27.26 -11.88 -4.63
N ILE A 44 -26.92 -10.82 -3.92
CA ILE A 44 -27.33 -10.50 -2.53
C ILE A 44 -27.69 -9.01 -2.42
N SER A 45 -28.32 -8.60 -1.32
CA SER A 45 -28.67 -7.18 -1.14
C SER A 45 -27.43 -6.29 -0.99
N THR A 46 -27.57 -5.00 -1.30
CA THR A 46 -26.48 -4.02 -1.08
C THR A 46 -26.04 -3.97 0.38
N GLU A 47 -26.99 -4.08 1.33
CA GLU A 47 -26.67 -4.10 2.75
C GLU A 47 -25.82 -5.34 3.12
N GLU A 48 -26.13 -6.50 2.53
CA GLU A 48 -25.35 -7.72 2.71
C GLU A 48 -23.94 -7.58 2.10
N GLN A 49 -23.79 -6.89 0.96
CA GLN A 49 -22.49 -6.60 0.36
C GLN A 49 -21.64 -5.68 1.27
N GLU A 50 -22.24 -4.62 1.82
CA GLU A 50 -21.59 -3.69 2.74
C GLU A 50 -21.09 -4.42 4.01
N GLU A 51 -21.91 -5.32 4.56
CA GLU A 51 -21.50 -6.15 5.69
C GLU A 51 -20.35 -7.10 5.34
N LEU A 52 -20.35 -7.70 4.15
CA LEU A 52 -19.25 -8.57 3.71
C LEU A 52 -17.94 -7.77 3.51
N ILE A 53 -18.02 -6.55 2.98
CA ILE A 53 -16.86 -5.66 2.86
C ILE A 53 -16.28 -5.36 4.24
N CYS A 54 -17.13 -5.00 5.20
CA CYS A 54 -16.70 -4.77 6.58
C CYS A 54 -16.07 -6.02 7.19
N GLN A 55 -16.69 -7.19 7.03
CA GLN A 55 -16.15 -8.46 7.55
C GLN A 55 -14.80 -8.83 6.94
N ALA A 56 -14.56 -8.50 5.66
CA ALA A 56 -13.29 -8.77 5.01
C ALA A 56 -12.17 -7.84 5.50
N CYS A 57 -12.50 -6.59 5.86
CA CYS A 57 -11.51 -5.54 6.07
C CYS A 57 -11.30 -5.15 7.53
N ILE A 58 -12.26 -5.37 8.43
CA ILE A 58 -12.13 -5.01 9.85
C ILE A 58 -11.15 -5.95 10.53
N LEU A 59 -10.16 -5.35 11.19
CA LEU A 59 -9.13 -6.03 11.99
C LEU A 59 -9.44 -5.92 13.48
N GLU A 60 -9.97 -4.77 13.91
CA GLU A 60 -10.44 -4.54 15.28
C GLU A 60 -11.74 -3.70 15.23
N PRO A 61 -12.75 -4.00 16.05
CA PRO A 61 -12.83 -5.13 16.98
C PRO A 61 -12.93 -6.48 16.25
N SER A 62 -13.10 -7.59 16.99
CA SER A 62 -13.40 -8.88 16.34
C SER A 62 -14.66 -8.80 15.49
N ILE A 63 -14.78 -9.68 14.50
CA ILE A 63 -15.93 -9.71 13.58
C ILE A 63 -17.24 -9.95 14.33
N GLU A 64 -17.23 -10.75 15.41
CA GLU A 64 -18.41 -10.99 16.25
C GLU A 64 -18.84 -9.72 16.99
N GLU A 65 -17.87 -8.98 17.53
CA GLU A 65 -18.14 -7.69 18.16
C GLU A 65 -18.63 -6.65 17.17
N PHE A 66 -18.08 -6.62 15.97
CA PHE A 66 -18.56 -5.78 14.88
C PHE A 66 -20.01 -6.11 14.56
N LYS A 67 -20.35 -7.39 14.30
CA LYS A 67 -21.72 -7.82 14.00
C LYS A 67 -22.71 -7.46 15.10
N SER A 68 -22.31 -7.65 16.36
CA SER A 68 -23.14 -7.26 17.51
C SER A 68 -23.39 -5.75 17.55
N PHE A 69 -22.38 -4.96 17.22
CA PHE A 69 -22.47 -3.50 17.23
C PHE A 69 -23.26 -2.97 16.03
N SER A 70 -22.98 -3.43 14.81
CA SER A 70 -23.68 -3.02 13.58
C SER A 70 -25.15 -3.41 13.61
N GLY A 71 -25.48 -4.61 14.10
CA GLY A 71 -26.88 -5.04 14.27
C GLY A 71 -27.66 -4.20 15.29
N LYS A 72 -26.97 -3.55 16.23
CA LYS A 72 -27.57 -2.64 17.21
C LYS A 72 -27.71 -1.22 16.69
N TYR A 73 -26.75 -0.77 15.88
CA TYR A 73 -26.69 0.58 15.33
C TYR A 73 -26.71 0.50 13.81
N GLY A 74 -27.89 0.65 13.22
CA GLY A 74 -28.04 0.71 11.76
C GLY A 74 -27.14 1.80 11.14
N LEU A 75 -26.73 1.59 9.88
CA LEU A 75 -25.80 2.42 9.09
C LEU A 75 -24.31 2.31 9.44
N VAL A 76 -23.91 1.60 10.51
CA VAL A 76 -22.48 1.42 10.80
C VAL A 76 -21.77 0.66 9.67
N ALA A 77 -22.38 -0.43 9.18
CA ALA A 77 -21.83 -1.21 8.07
C ALA A 77 -21.74 -0.39 6.79
N THR A 78 -22.81 0.33 6.43
CA THR A 78 -22.85 1.24 5.27
C THR A 78 -21.76 2.30 5.34
N THR A 79 -21.64 2.99 6.49
CA THR A 79 -20.65 4.05 6.68
C THR A 79 -19.22 3.50 6.56
N LEU A 80 -18.92 2.36 7.19
CA LEU A 80 -17.60 1.74 7.10
C LEU A 80 -17.31 1.23 5.69
N ALA A 81 -18.27 0.59 5.03
CA ALA A 81 -18.12 0.11 3.67
C ALA A 81 -17.78 1.26 2.70
N ASP A 82 -18.49 2.39 2.80
CA ASP A 82 -18.22 3.59 2.00
C ASP A 82 -16.79 4.12 2.24
N MET A 83 -16.36 4.19 3.49
CA MET A 83 -15.00 4.62 3.85
C MET A 83 -13.93 3.67 3.31
N ILE A 84 -14.16 2.36 3.44
CA ILE A 84 -13.29 1.30 2.93
C ILE A 84 -13.19 1.40 1.41
N ILE A 85 -14.32 1.48 0.69
CA ILE A 85 -14.38 1.55 -0.77
C ILE A 85 -13.65 2.80 -1.27
N GLY A 86 -13.98 3.97 -0.72
CA GLY A 86 -13.39 5.25 -1.12
C GLY A 86 -11.88 5.27 -0.92
N THR A 87 -11.40 4.78 0.23
CA THR A 87 -9.98 4.77 0.55
C THR A 87 -9.18 3.75 -0.27
N SER A 88 -9.83 2.65 -0.64
CA SER A 88 -9.24 1.58 -1.45
C SER A 88 -9.04 1.97 -2.93
N CYS A 89 -9.45 3.19 -3.31
CA CYS A 89 -9.28 3.76 -4.66
C CYS A 89 -9.83 2.85 -5.76
N LEU A 90 -11.12 2.55 -5.62
CA LEU A 90 -11.82 1.69 -6.56
C LEU A 90 -12.42 2.49 -7.74
N ASP A 91 -12.34 3.83 -7.72
CA ASP A 91 -12.71 4.71 -8.83
C ASP A 91 -11.49 5.22 -9.62
N ASN A 92 -11.71 5.53 -10.90
CA ASN A 92 -10.65 5.93 -11.82
C ASN A 92 -9.97 7.26 -11.44
N GLU A 93 -10.72 8.21 -10.85
CA GLU A 93 -10.18 9.51 -10.49
C GLU A 93 -9.16 9.38 -9.35
N SER A 94 -9.54 8.65 -8.29
CA SER A 94 -8.66 8.33 -7.17
C SER A 94 -7.43 7.54 -7.59
N ILE A 95 -7.58 6.58 -8.52
CA ILE A 95 -6.45 5.84 -9.09
C ILE A 95 -5.48 6.78 -9.80
N MET A 96 -5.99 7.65 -10.68
CA MET A 96 -5.14 8.57 -11.44
C MET A 96 -4.44 9.58 -10.54
N SER A 97 -5.13 10.08 -9.51
CA SER A 97 -4.55 10.96 -8.49
C SER A 97 -3.42 10.26 -7.74
N LYS A 98 -3.66 9.07 -7.15
CA LYS A 98 -2.60 8.30 -6.46
C LYS A 98 -1.45 7.94 -7.39
N LEU A 99 -1.72 7.52 -8.64
CA LEU A 99 -0.69 7.21 -9.62
C LEU A 99 0.19 8.43 -9.93
N SER A 100 -0.40 9.62 -10.04
CA SER A 100 0.37 10.85 -10.25
C SER A 100 1.31 11.15 -9.07
N ALA A 101 0.84 10.95 -7.84
CA ALA A 101 1.66 11.09 -6.64
C ALA A 101 2.80 10.07 -6.60
N TYR A 102 2.52 8.79 -6.90
CA TYR A 102 3.56 7.76 -6.97
C TYR A 102 4.57 8.01 -8.09
N ARG A 103 4.14 8.52 -9.25
CA ARG A 103 5.06 8.94 -10.33
C ARG A 103 6.00 10.04 -9.87
N ALA A 104 5.51 11.01 -9.09
CA ALA A 104 6.37 12.05 -8.51
C ALA A 104 7.37 11.47 -7.50
N GLN A 105 6.97 10.50 -6.68
CA GLN A 105 7.88 9.80 -5.76
C GLN A 105 8.97 9.03 -6.51
N VAL A 106 8.64 8.37 -7.63
CA VAL A 106 9.63 7.67 -8.47
C VAL A 106 10.67 8.62 -9.09
N GLN A 107 10.40 9.94 -9.16
CA GLN A 107 11.41 10.92 -9.58
C GLN A 107 12.44 11.24 -8.49
N GLN A 108 12.21 10.81 -7.25
CA GLN A 108 13.16 11.00 -6.16
C GLN A 108 14.33 10.02 -6.30
N PHE A 109 15.55 10.53 -6.06
CA PHE A 109 16.78 9.76 -6.21
C PHE A 109 16.78 8.43 -5.45
N GLU A 110 16.34 8.42 -4.20
CA GLU A 110 16.26 7.20 -3.37
C GLU A 110 15.35 6.14 -3.99
N SER A 111 14.20 6.53 -4.54
CA SER A 111 13.30 5.60 -5.23
C SER A 111 13.91 5.08 -6.54
N GLN A 112 14.69 5.90 -7.25
CA GLN A 112 15.39 5.48 -8.46
C GLN A 112 16.55 4.54 -8.15
N MET A 113 17.25 4.79 -7.04
CA MET A 113 18.35 3.96 -6.56
C MET A 113 17.93 2.49 -6.44
N ASP A 114 16.78 2.23 -5.80
CA ASP A 114 16.23 0.88 -5.66
C ASP A 114 15.96 0.21 -7.02
N LEU A 115 15.40 0.96 -7.98
CA LEU A 115 15.08 0.48 -9.32
C LEU A 115 16.34 0.16 -10.13
N VAL A 116 17.37 0.99 -10.01
CA VAL A 116 18.67 0.79 -10.67
C VAL A 116 19.36 -0.43 -10.10
N ILE A 117 19.35 -0.62 -8.77
CA ILE A 117 19.88 -1.83 -8.12
C ILE A 117 19.12 -3.06 -8.63
N PHE A 118 17.79 -3.02 -8.60
CA PHE A 118 16.95 -4.13 -9.07
C PHE A 118 17.33 -4.55 -10.51
N GLU A 119 17.44 -3.59 -11.43
CA GLU A 119 17.77 -3.86 -12.82
C GLU A 119 19.24 -4.30 -13.02
N GLY A 120 20.18 -3.64 -12.35
CA GLY A 120 21.62 -3.95 -12.43
C GLY A 120 21.94 -5.38 -11.98
N PHE A 121 21.21 -5.88 -10.97
CA PHE A 121 21.31 -7.26 -10.50
C PHE A 121 20.26 -8.21 -11.11
N SER A 122 19.56 -7.78 -12.16
CA SER A 122 18.55 -8.57 -12.90
C SER A 122 17.52 -9.24 -12.01
N GLY A 123 17.01 -8.49 -11.03
CA GLY A 123 15.98 -8.97 -10.11
C GLY A 123 16.43 -10.07 -9.16
N ARG A 124 17.75 -10.23 -8.92
CA ARG A 124 18.27 -11.17 -7.91
C ARG A 124 17.75 -10.87 -6.50
N TYR A 125 17.40 -9.62 -6.24
CA TYR A 125 16.78 -9.13 -5.01
C TYR A 125 15.42 -8.52 -5.35
N SER A 126 14.44 -8.65 -4.46
CA SER A 126 13.15 -7.95 -4.63
C SER A 126 13.28 -6.48 -4.23
N LEU A 127 12.36 -5.63 -4.69
CA LEU A 127 12.35 -4.21 -4.31
C LEU A 127 12.08 -4.02 -2.81
N GLU A 128 11.25 -4.87 -2.21
CA GLU A 128 11.00 -4.86 -0.75
C GLU A 128 12.26 -5.21 0.03
N GLU A 129 13.06 -6.16 -0.47
CA GLU A 129 14.33 -6.50 0.15
C GLU A 129 15.30 -5.32 0.09
N ILE A 130 15.46 -4.71 -1.09
CA ILE A 130 16.36 -3.57 -1.30
C ILE A 130 15.96 -2.39 -0.39
N LYS A 131 14.66 -2.06 -0.31
CA LYS A 131 14.11 -0.99 0.55
C LYS A 131 14.38 -1.19 2.04
N SER A 132 14.56 -2.44 2.47
CA SER A 132 14.87 -2.76 3.87
C SER A 132 16.35 -2.59 4.22
N TRP A 133 17.22 -2.36 3.24
CA TRP A 133 18.65 -2.28 3.47
C TRP A 133 19.04 -0.99 4.20
N PRO A 134 20.08 -1.03 5.05
CA PRO A 134 20.73 0.18 5.52
C PRO A 134 21.23 1.02 4.35
N MET A 135 21.12 2.34 4.47
CA MET A 135 21.46 3.29 3.39
C MET A 135 22.88 3.09 2.84
N GLU A 136 23.87 2.82 3.69
CA GLU A 136 25.25 2.53 3.26
C GLU A 136 25.35 1.32 2.33
N LYS A 137 24.57 0.27 2.59
CA LYS A 137 24.52 -0.91 1.73
C LYS A 137 23.84 -0.58 0.41
N ALA A 138 22.72 0.14 0.44
CA ALA A 138 22.00 0.55 -0.77
C ALA A 138 22.90 1.38 -1.70
N ILE A 139 23.59 2.38 -1.17
CA ILE A 139 24.54 3.22 -1.94
C ILE A 139 25.66 2.36 -2.57
N SER A 140 26.25 1.43 -1.81
CA SER A 140 27.29 0.54 -2.31
C SER A 140 26.81 -0.34 -3.46
N TYR A 141 25.59 -0.88 -3.35
CA TYR A 141 24.98 -1.69 -4.40
C TYR A 141 24.56 -0.86 -5.61
N PHE A 142 24.11 0.37 -5.40
CA PHE A 142 23.77 1.30 -6.46
C PHE A 142 24.98 1.60 -7.35
N ALA A 143 26.12 1.97 -6.75
CA ALA A 143 27.35 2.22 -7.51
C ALA A 143 27.81 1.01 -8.35
N GLN A 144 27.62 -0.21 -7.82
CA GLN A 144 27.89 -1.44 -8.56
C GLN A 144 26.90 -1.66 -9.70
N ALA A 145 25.60 -1.44 -9.45
CA ALA A 145 24.54 -1.57 -10.44
C ALA A 145 24.72 -0.59 -11.59
N GLU A 146 25.05 0.68 -11.30
CA GLU A 146 25.38 1.68 -12.31
C GLU A 146 26.52 1.22 -13.22
N TRP A 147 27.60 0.70 -12.62
CA TRP A 147 28.74 0.19 -13.38
C TRP A 147 28.36 -1.02 -14.25
N ILE A 148 27.59 -1.97 -13.72
CA ILE A 148 27.10 -3.15 -14.46
C ILE A 148 26.28 -2.70 -15.67
N LEU A 149 25.32 -1.81 -15.47
CA LEU A 149 24.43 -1.34 -16.52
C LEU A 149 25.20 -0.56 -17.59
N LYS A 150 26.05 0.38 -17.17
CA LYS A 150 26.82 1.24 -18.08
C LYS A 150 27.91 0.50 -18.84
N VAL A 151 28.70 -0.32 -18.16
CA VAL A 151 29.95 -0.89 -18.70
C VAL A 151 29.74 -2.29 -19.25
N LEU A 152 29.02 -3.16 -18.52
CA LEU A 152 28.83 -4.54 -18.98
C LEU A 152 27.68 -4.69 -19.96
N ARG A 153 26.64 -3.86 -19.84
CA ARG A 153 25.41 -3.97 -20.67
C ARG A 153 25.25 -2.84 -21.69
N GLY A 154 26.11 -1.82 -21.66
CA GLY A 154 26.06 -0.70 -22.59
C GLY A 154 24.79 0.17 -22.45
N VAL A 155 24.14 0.16 -21.28
CA VAL A 155 22.98 1.00 -20.99
C VAL A 155 23.47 2.42 -20.71
N PRO A 156 23.05 3.44 -21.49
CA PRO A 156 23.41 4.82 -21.22
C PRO A 156 22.71 5.28 -19.93
N LEU A 157 23.48 5.51 -18.87
CA LEU A 157 23.03 6.16 -17.63
C LEU A 157 23.54 7.61 -17.62
N GLU A 158 22.64 8.58 -17.43
CA GLU A 158 23.01 9.98 -17.20
C GLU A 158 23.59 10.10 -15.78
N THR A 159 24.86 10.49 -15.67
CA THR A 159 25.53 10.74 -14.38
C THR A 159 25.53 12.25 -14.09
N GLU A 160 25.25 12.64 -12.84
CA GLU A 160 25.28 14.05 -12.40
C GLU A 160 26.66 14.74 -12.58
N ASP A 161 27.73 13.97 -12.77
CA ASP A 161 29.10 14.45 -13.07
C ASP A 161 29.25 15.15 -14.44
N SER A 162 28.15 15.38 -15.17
CA SER A 162 28.14 16.08 -16.46
C SER A 162 27.97 17.60 -16.33
N ASN A 163 28.07 18.17 -15.13
CA ASN A 163 28.03 19.61 -14.93
C ASN A 163 29.45 20.21 -14.91
N PRO A 164 29.89 20.95 -15.93
CA PRO A 164 31.23 21.56 -15.98
C PRO A 164 31.40 22.79 -15.07
N PHE A 165 30.50 22.99 -14.09
CA PHE A 165 30.50 24.15 -13.18
C PHE A 165 30.52 23.80 -11.69
N VAL A 166 31.04 22.62 -11.32
CA VAL A 166 31.53 22.35 -9.95
C VAL A 166 33.02 22.01 -10.02
#